data_AF-A0A3B4Y073-F1
#
_entry.id   AF-A0A3B4Y073-F1
#
_cell.length_a   1.000
_cell.length_b   1.000
_cell.length_c   1.000
_cell.angle_alpha   90.00
_cell.angle_beta   90.00
_cell.angle_gamma   90.00
#
_symmetry.space_group_name_H-M   'P 1'
#
loop_
_entity.id
_entity.type
_entity.pdbx_description
1 polymer ?
#
loop_
_entity_poly.entity_id
_entity_poly.type
_entity_poly.pdbx_seq_one_letter_code
_entity_poly.pdbx_strand_id
1 'polypeptide(L)'
;MPHRCGLIHVRGPLPVAKITAAEVSEHQKMCEERLSPLLSPSETLSEEEAARLGKKDPEQEVEKFLSANAQELSKDKWLCPLSGKKFKAPEFVRKHILNKHAEKVAAVRQEVILSTERPTQPCPCQPAPSCVLPDPLPGGVQSVLHLHCHHGVFI
;
A
#
# COMPACT_ATOMS: atom_id res chain seq x y z
N MET A 1 -13.35 -11.73 10.19
CA MET A 1 -13.03 -12.54 11.38
C MET A 1 -14.33 -12.78 12.15
N PRO A 2 -14.79 -14.04 12.29
CA PRO A 2 -16.04 -14.37 13.00
C PRO A 2 -16.05 -13.94 14.47
N HIS A 3 -14.86 -13.93 15.10
CA HIS A 3 -14.67 -13.47 16.48
C HIS A 3 -14.16 -12.02 16.47
N ARG A 4 -14.89 -11.13 17.16
CA ARG A 4 -14.53 -9.70 17.28
C ARG A 4 -13.31 -9.47 18.17
N CYS A 5 -13.16 -10.29 19.21
CA CYS A 5 -11.97 -10.36 20.05
C CYS A 5 -11.44 -11.80 19.97
N GLY A 6 -10.24 -11.96 19.42
CA GLY A 6 -9.59 -13.26 19.24
C GLY A 6 -8.79 -13.68 20.47
N LEU A 7 -7.56 -14.11 20.24
CA LEU A 7 -6.64 -14.59 21.28
C LEU A 7 -6.03 -13.44 22.09
N ILE A 8 -5.88 -13.64 23.39
CA ILE A 8 -5.20 -12.73 24.32
C ILE A 8 -4.09 -13.50 25.01
N HIS A 9 -2.88 -12.92 25.07
CA HIS A 9 -1.76 -13.48 25.82
C HIS A 9 -1.86 -13.07 27.29
N VAL A 10 -1.68 -14.01 28.22
CA VAL A 10 -1.73 -13.79 29.67
C VAL A 10 -0.40 -14.14 30.32
N ARG A 11 -0.18 -13.69 31.57
CA ARG A 11 1.04 -14.00 32.32
C ARG A 11 1.08 -15.48 32.69
N GLY A 12 2.27 -16.08 32.59
CA GLY A 12 2.51 -17.45 32.99
C GLY A 12 2.58 -17.64 34.52
N PRO A 13 2.73 -18.90 34.98
CA PRO A 13 2.91 -19.22 36.39
C PRO A 13 4.20 -18.61 36.95
N LEU A 14 4.27 -18.48 38.28
CA LEU A 14 5.44 -17.91 38.95
C LEU A 14 6.70 -18.77 38.72
N PRO A 15 7.84 -18.16 38.35
CA PRO A 15 9.08 -18.90 38.19
C PRO A 15 9.55 -19.46 39.53
N VAL A 16 10.03 -20.71 39.51
CA VAL A 16 10.51 -21.43 40.70
C VAL A 16 11.91 -20.95 41.11
N ALA A 17 12.66 -20.37 40.17
CA ALA A 17 13.99 -19.80 40.38
C ALA A 17 13.92 -18.35 40.89
N LYS A 18 14.97 -17.93 41.63
CA LYS A 18 15.10 -16.54 42.08
C LYS A 18 15.37 -15.66 40.87
N ILE A 19 14.47 -14.70 40.64
CA ILE A 19 14.60 -13.71 39.56
C ILE A 19 15.72 -12.73 39.92
N THR A 20 16.68 -12.56 39.03
CA THR A 20 17.77 -11.61 39.18
C THR A 20 17.42 -10.26 38.55
N ALA A 21 18.04 -9.17 39.02
CA ALA A 21 17.81 -7.84 38.46
C ALA A 21 18.26 -7.73 36.98
N ALA A 22 19.25 -8.54 36.58
CA ALA A 22 19.73 -8.59 35.20
C ALA A 22 18.68 -9.17 34.24
N GLU A 23 18.04 -10.29 34.61
CA GLU A 23 16.96 -10.90 33.82
C GLU A 23 15.75 -9.97 33.64
N VAL A 24 15.41 -9.20 34.68
CA VAL A 24 14.33 -8.21 34.60
C VAL A 24 14.67 -7.11 33.58
N SER A 25 15.90 -6.59 33.62
CA SER A 25 16.33 -5.55 32.68
C SER A 25 16.40 -6.06 31.23
N GLU A 26 16.86 -7.29 31.04
CA GLU A 26 16.88 -7.94 29.71
C GLU A 26 15.46 -8.14 29.17
N HIS A 27 14.53 -8.62 30.00
CA HIS A 27 13.14 -8.80 29.60
C HIS A 27 12.46 -7.47 29.21
N GLN A 28 12.76 -6.39 29.93
CA GLN A 28 12.26 -5.06 29.60
C GLN A 28 12.75 -4.59 28.23
N LYS A 29 14.06 -4.73 27.97
CA LYS A 29 14.65 -4.38 26.66
C LYS A 29 14.05 -5.19 25.52
N MET A 30 13.94 -6.51 25.70
CA MET A 30 13.32 -7.38 24.70
C MET A 30 11.84 -7.00 24.45
N CYS A 31 11.09 -6.63 25.49
CA CYS A 31 9.72 -6.15 25.32
C CYS A 31 9.67 -4.85 24.51
N GLU A 32 10.54 -3.89 24.83
CA GLU A 32 10.60 -2.62 24.12
C GLU A 32 10.99 -2.79 22.65
N GLU A 33 11.98 -3.63 22.35
CA GLU A 33 12.39 -3.97 20.98
C GLU A 33 11.24 -4.61 20.17
N ARG A 34 10.45 -5.48 20.81
CA ARG A 34 9.30 -6.11 20.17
C ARG A 34 8.12 -5.15 19.97
N LEU A 35 7.97 -4.17 20.85
CA LEU A 35 6.92 -3.14 20.75
C LEU A 35 7.29 -2.02 19.78
N SER A 36 8.59 -1.74 19.61
CA SER A 36 9.13 -0.69 18.74
C SER A 36 8.50 -0.67 17.34
N PRO A 37 8.43 -1.78 16.57
CA PRO A 37 7.83 -1.76 15.22
C PRO A 37 6.30 -1.63 15.22
N LEU A 38 5.62 -1.89 16.34
CA LEU A 38 4.17 -1.71 16.46
C LEU A 38 3.80 -0.25 16.76
N LEU A 39 4.75 0.48 17.35
CA LEU A 39 4.61 1.87 17.77
C LEU A 39 5.33 2.84 16.83
N SER A 40 6.12 2.34 15.89
CA SER A 40 6.79 3.18 14.89
C SER A 40 5.73 3.87 14.02
N PRO A 41 5.72 5.21 13.95
CA PRO A 41 4.87 5.92 13.01
C PRO A 41 5.21 5.47 11.59
N SER A 42 4.22 5.39 10.71
CA SER A 42 4.46 5.14 9.28
C SER A 42 5.50 6.14 8.80
N GLU A 43 6.65 5.65 8.37
CA GLU A 43 7.69 6.50 7.79
C GLU A 43 7.09 7.20 6.57
N THR A 44 6.89 8.50 6.69
CA THR A 44 6.53 9.35 5.57
C THR A 44 7.83 9.74 4.87
N LEU A 45 7.98 9.37 3.60
CA LEU A 45 9.16 9.77 2.82
C LEU A 45 9.34 11.29 2.87
N SER A 46 10.60 11.72 2.95
CA SER A 46 10.98 13.12 2.88
C SER A 46 10.47 13.75 1.58
N GLU A 47 10.11 15.05 1.63
CA GLU A 47 9.57 15.77 0.48
C GLU A 47 10.47 15.72 -0.76
N GLU A 48 11.79 15.60 -0.55
CA GLU A 48 12.83 15.53 -1.57
C GLU A 48 12.86 14.18 -2.31
N GLU A 49 12.59 13.08 -1.61
CA GLU A 49 12.49 11.75 -2.20
C GLU A 49 11.13 11.55 -2.89
N ALA A 50 10.07 12.12 -2.33
CA ALA A 50 8.75 12.12 -2.94
C ALA A 50 8.71 12.97 -4.22
N ALA A 51 9.50 14.07 -4.29
CA ALA A 51 9.69 14.83 -5.52
C ALA A 51 10.43 13.99 -6.60
N ARG A 52 11.49 13.26 -6.21
CA ARG A 52 12.20 12.34 -7.11
C ARG A 52 11.37 11.15 -7.58
N LEU A 53 10.43 10.65 -6.76
CA LEU A 53 9.54 9.54 -7.12
C LEU A 53 8.35 9.94 -8.01
N GLY A 54 8.24 11.22 -8.36
CA GLY A 54 7.22 11.68 -9.28
C GLY A 54 5.94 12.15 -8.59
N LYS A 55 6.07 13.00 -7.57
CA LYS A 55 5.02 13.96 -7.18
C LYS A 55 4.57 14.73 -8.42
N LYS A 56 3.58 14.19 -9.13
CA LYS A 56 2.88 14.90 -10.17
C LYS A 56 1.93 15.85 -9.47
N ASP A 57 2.05 17.13 -9.79
CA ASP A 57 1.11 18.11 -9.28
C ASP A 57 -0.30 17.82 -9.84
N PRO A 58 -1.35 17.75 -9.00
CA PRO A 58 -2.70 17.45 -9.45
C PRO A 58 -3.23 18.50 -10.43
N GLU A 59 -2.78 19.76 -10.37
CA GLU A 59 -3.18 20.79 -11.33
C GLU A 59 -2.48 20.60 -12.67
N GLN A 60 -1.19 20.23 -12.68
CA GLN A 60 -0.47 19.94 -13.92
C GLN A 60 -1.05 18.74 -14.67
N GLU A 61 -1.41 17.67 -13.97
CA GLU A 61 -2.01 16.50 -14.64
C GLU A 61 -3.43 16.80 -15.13
N VAL A 62 -4.19 17.63 -14.42
CA VAL A 62 -5.49 18.13 -14.90
C VAL A 62 -5.31 19.01 -16.14
N GLU A 63 -4.29 19.86 -16.20
CA GLU A 63 -4.03 20.68 -17.38
C GLU A 63 -3.60 19.83 -18.60
N LYS A 64 -2.77 18.80 -18.37
CA LYS A 64 -2.46 17.77 -19.38
C LYS A 64 -3.72 17.02 -19.82
N PHE A 65 -4.62 16.70 -18.89
CA PHE A 65 -5.89 16.06 -19.22
C PHE A 65 -6.78 16.99 -20.06
N LEU A 66 -6.89 18.26 -19.71
CA LEU A 66 -7.68 19.24 -20.45
C LEU A 66 -7.13 19.45 -21.88
N SER A 67 -5.81 19.54 -22.03
CA SER A 67 -5.16 19.68 -23.33
C SER A 67 -5.24 18.41 -24.18
N ALA A 68 -5.03 17.23 -23.60
CA ALA A 68 -5.19 15.95 -24.31
C ALA A 68 -6.64 15.70 -24.79
N ASN A 69 -7.63 16.22 -24.05
CA ASN A 69 -9.04 16.14 -24.44
C ASN A 69 -9.51 17.32 -25.31
N ALA A 70 -8.63 18.25 -25.67
CA ALA A 70 -8.92 19.31 -26.64
C ALA A 70 -8.30 18.93 -28.00
N GLN A 71 -9.05 18.17 -28.81
CA GLN A 71 -8.57 17.71 -30.11
C GLN A 71 -8.87 18.74 -31.21
N GLU A 72 -7.83 19.19 -31.92
CA GLU A 72 -7.98 20.03 -33.10
C GLU A 72 -8.33 19.17 -34.32
N LEU A 73 -9.50 19.39 -34.93
CA LEU A 73 -9.88 18.71 -36.18
C LEU A 73 -9.45 19.54 -37.40
N SER A 74 -9.64 20.85 -37.32
CA SER A 74 -9.22 21.80 -38.34
C SER A 74 -9.01 23.17 -37.69
N LYS A 75 -8.36 24.10 -38.39
CA LYS A 75 -8.34 25.51 -37.99
C LYS A 75 -9.78 25.96 -37.67
N ASP A 76 -9.96 26.52 -36.48
CA ASP A 76 -11.25 26.96 -35.90
C ASP A 76 -12.29 25.87 -35.55
N LYS A 77 -11.93 24.59 -35.56
CA LYS A 77 -12.81 23.48 -35.12
C LYS A 77 -12.12 22.54 -34.14
N TRP A 78 -12.61 22.57 -32.91
CA TRP A 78 -12.15 21.75 -31.79
C TRP A 78 -13.22 20.73 -31.40
N LEU A 79 -12.82 19.56 -30.93
CA LEU A 79 -13.72 18.50 -30.47
C LEU A 79 -13.31 18.03 -29.07
N CYS A 80 -14.31 17.82 -28.21
CA CYS A 80 -14.13 17.12 -26.94
C CYS A 80 -14.47 15.63 -27.10
N PRO A 81 -13.52 14.69 -26.96
CA PRO A 81 -13.77 13.25 -27.14
C PRO A 81 -14.65 12.66 -26.02
N LEU A 82 -14.74 13.32 -24.86
CA LEU A 82 -15.61 12.91 -23.74
C LEU A 82 -17.10 13.17 -24.00
N SER A 83 -17.44 14.10 -24.89
CA SER A 83 -18.83 14.47 -25.19
C SER A 83 -19.20 14.47 -26.66
N GLY A 84 -18.23 14.36 -27.57
CA GLY A 84 -18.44 14.51 -29.02
C GLY A 84 -18.87 15.92 -29.45
N LYS A 85 -18.81 16.92 -28.57
CA LYS A 85 -19.23 18.30 -28.87
C LYS A 85 -18.13 19.05 -29.61
N LYS A 86 -18.53 19.78 -30.65
CA LYS A 86 -17.66 20.61 -31.48
C LYS A 86 -17.69 22.06 -30.99
N PHE A 87 -16.52 22.67 -30.87
CA PHE A 87 -16.31 24.03 -30.37
C PHE A 87 -15.48 24.84 -31.35
N LYS A 88 -15.62 26.16 -31.30
CA LYS A 88 -14.86 27.10 -32.15
C LYS A 88 -13.46 27.45 -31.58
N ALA A 89 -13.27 27.30 -30.27
CA ALA A 89 -12.01 27.64 -29.60
C ALA A 89 -11.69 26.61 -28.49
N PRO A 90 -10.40 26.39 -28.17
CA PRO A 90 -9.98 25.43 -27.15
C PRO A 90 -10.42 25.83 -25.73
N GLU A 91 -10.53 27.13 -25.47
CA GLU A 91 -11.00 27.69 -24.19
C GLU A 91 -12.42 27.22 -23.83
N PHE A 92 -13.29 27.06 -24.84
CA PHE A 92 -14.64 26.54 -24.62
C PHE A 92 -14.63 25.04 -24.30
N VAL A 93 -13.67 24.28 -24.83
CA VAL A 93 -13.50 22.86 -24.50
C VAL A 93 -13.06 22.71 -23.05
N ARG A 94 -12.08 23.52 -22.61
CA ARG A 94 -11.59 23.54 -21.23
C ARG A 94 -12.72 23.82 -20.24
N LYS A 95 -13.50 24.87 -20.48
CA LYS A 95 -14.65 25.24 -19.62
C LYS A 95 -15.80 24.22 -19.68
N HIS A 96 -15.99 23.54 -20.82
CA HIS A 96 -16.97 22.45 -20.95
C HIS A 96 -16.56 21.24 -20.11
N ILE A 97 -15.30 20.82 -20.14
CA ILE A 97 -14.82 19.68 -19.35
C ILE A 97 -14.93 19.97 -17.86
N LEU A 98 -14.52 21.16 -17.40
CA LEU A 98 -14.61 21.52 -15.98
C LEU A 98 -16.05 21.59 -15.46
N ASN A 99 -17.01 22.05 -16.26
CA ASN A 99 -18.41 22.18 -15.83
C ASN A 99 -19.27 20.93 -16.05
N LYS A 100 -18.98 20.12 -17.09
CA LYS A 100 -19.78 18.94 -17.46
C LYS A 100 -19.14 17.62 -17.07
N HIS A 101 -17.82 17.57 -16.96
CA HIS A 101 -17.05 16.38 -16.56
C HIS A 101 -16.25 16.64 -15.28
N ALA A 102 -16.80 17.45 -14.37
CA ALA A 102 -16.17 17.76 -13.08
C ALA A 102 -15.83 16.49 -12.29
N GLU A 103 -16.70 15.47 -12.31
CA GLU A 103 -16.44 14.18 -11.66
C GLU A 103 -15.21 13.47 -12.22
N LYS A 104 -15.01 13.52 -13.55
CA LYS A 104 -13.86 12.89 -14.19
C LYS A 104 -12.57 13.64 -13.86
N VAL A 105 -12.63 14.97 -13.78
CA VAL A 105 -11.51 15.80 -13.31
C VAL A 105 -11.18 15.52 -11.85
N ALA A 106 -12.19 15.37 -10.99
CA ALA A 106 -12.00 15.00 -9.59
C ALA A 106 -11.37 13.61 -9.44
N ALA A 107 -11.78 12.62 -10.26
CA ALA A 107 -11.18 11.30 -10.29
C ALA A 107 -9.70 11.36 -10.69
N VAL A 108 -9.34 12.12 -11.73
CA VAL A 108 -7.93 12.30 -12.13
C VAL A 108 -7.11 12.94 -11.01
N ARG A 109 -7.64 13.96 -10.32
CA ARG A 109 -6.96 14.57 -9.17
C ARG A 109 -6.76 13.55 -8.04
N GLN A 110 -7.79 12.76 -7.75
CA GLN A 110 -7.72 11.73 -6.73
C GLN A 110 -6.74 10.61 -7.09
N GLU A 111 -6.68 10.19 -8.36
CA GLU A 111 -5.73 9.20 -8.85
C GLU A 111 -4.28 9.71 -8.75
N VAL A 112 -4.04 10.99 -9.01
CA VAL A 112 -2.71 11.61 -8.86
C VAL A 112 -2.28 11.65 -7.40
N ILE A 113 -3.21 12.02 -6.50
CA ILE A 113 -2.97 11.98 -5.05
C ILE A 113 -2.69 10.54 -4.61
N LEU A 114 -3.56 9.59 -4.94
CA LEU A 114 -3.38 8.17 -4.60
C LEU A 114 -2.08 7.59 -5.18
N SER A 115 -1.67 8.03 -6.37
CA SER A 115 -0.42 7.61 -7.02
C SER A 115 0.81 8.26 -6.41
N THR A 116 0.65 9.36 -5.67
CA THR A 116 1.71 10.01 -4.87
C THR A 116 1.79 9.42 -3.47
N GLU A 117 0.66 9.08 -2.86
CA GLU A 117 0.60 8.44 -1.54
C GLU A 117 1.08 6.99 -1.56
N ARG A 118 0.81 6.24 -2.64
CA ARG A 118 1.25 4.85 -2.82
C ARG A 118 2.78 4.65 -2.79
N PRO A 119 3.61 5.50 -3.43
CA PRO A 119 5.06 5.42 -3.30
C PRO A 119 5.59 5.91 -1.95
N THR A 120 4.79 6.66 -1.17
CA THR A 120 5.20 7.27 0.11
C THR A 120 5.08 6.30 1.29
N GLN A 121 4.46 5.12 1.10
CA GLN A 121 4.52 4.04 2.07
C GLN A 121 5.75 3.17 1.79
N PRO A 122 6.78 3.16 2.64
CA PRO A 122 7.75 2.08 2.66
C PRO A 122 7.04 0.86 3.24
N CYS A 123 6.28 0.14 2.40
CA CYS A 123 5.71 -1.15 2.74
C CYS A 123 6.00 -2.17 1.63
N PRO A 124 6.24 -3.45 1.99
CA PRO A 124 7.00 -4.45 1.22
C PRO A 124 6.26 -5.01 -0.01
N CYS A 125 5.20 -4.36 -0.45
CA CYS A 125 4.32 -4.86 -1.49
C CYS A 125 4.80 -4.40 -2.87
N GLN A 126 6.05 -4.73 -3.22
CA GLN A 126 6.28 -5.02 -4.63
C GLN A 126 5.61 -6.39 -4.87
N PRO A 127 4.65 -6.52 -5.80
CA PRO A 127 4.28 -7.84 -6.27
C PRO A 127 5.55 -8.41 -6.89
N ALA A 128 6.15 -9.40 -6.22
CA ALA A 128 7.31 -10.10 -6.76
C ALA A 128 6.97 -10.54 -8.19
N PRO A 129 7.76 -10.13 -9.20
CA PRO A 129 7.55 -10.64 -10.53
C PRO A 129 7.86 -12.14 -10.47
N SER A 130 6.85 -12.93 -10.77
CA SER A 130 6.93 -14.37 -11.01
C SER A 130 7.39 -15.24 -9.82
N CYS A 131 6.45 -15.54 -8.90
CA CYS A 131 6.40 -16.89 -8.34
C CYS A 131 5.95 -17.83 -9.46
N VAL A 132 6.87 -18.20 -10.36
CA VAL A 132 6.66 -19.34 -11.26
C VAL A 132 6.71 -20.57 -10.35
N LEU A 133 5.54 -21.16 -10.13
CA LEU A 133 5.42 -22.46 -9.51
C LEU A 133 6.20 -23.46 -10.38
N PRO A 134 7.17 -24.24 -9.88
CA PRO A 134 7.65 -25.39 -10.62
C PRO A 134 6.58 -26.48 -10.57
N ASP A 135 6.22 -27.00 -11.74
CA ASP A 135 5.28 -28.12 -11.92
C ASP A 135 5.62 -29.34 -11.05
N PRO A 136 4.61 -30.12 -10.60
CA PRO A 136 4.84 -31.30 -9.79
C PRO A 136 5.25 -32.48 -10.69
N LEU A 137 6.50 -32.92 -10.59
CA LEU A 137 6.88 -34.21 -11.17
C LEU A 137 6.52 -35.37 -10.23
N PRO A 138 6.08 -36.52 -10.79
CA PRO A 138 5.52 -37.62 -10.02
C PRO A 138 6.59 -38.63 -9.59
N GLY A 139 6.47 -39.16 -8.38
CA GLY A 139 7.00 -40.48 -8.03
C GLY A 139 7.87 -40.57 -6.79
N GLY A 140 7.32 -41.19 -5.75
CA GLY A 140 8.00 -42.32 -5.09
C GLY A 140 8.81 -42.06 -3.81
N VAL A 141 8.31 -42.73 -2.76
CA VAL A 141 8.98 -43.35 -1.59
C VAL A 141 9.32 -42.53 -0.33
N GLN A 142 9.02 -43.22 0.77
CA GLN A 142 8.92 -42.82 2.16
C GLN A 142 10.26 -42.45 2.80
N SER A 143 10.24 -41.58 3.81
CA SER A 143 10.79 -41.97 5.12
C SER A 143 10.22 -41.11 6.25
N VAL A 144 9.59 -41.80 7.19
CA VAL A 144 9.17 -41.31 8.51
C VAL A 144 10.42 -41.26 9.39
N LEU A 145 10.67 -40.15 10.06
CA LEU A 145 11.42 -40.17 11.31
C LEU A 145 10.79 -39.19 12.31
N HIS A 146 10.01 -39.80 13.19
CA HIS A 146 9.67 -39.31 14.52
C HIS A 146 10.92 -38.83 15.25
N LEU A 147 10.85 -37.65 15.88
CA LEU A 147 11.56 -37.44 17.13
C LEU A 147 10.67 -36.68 18.12
N HIS A 148 10.15 -37.44 19.08
CA HIS A 148 9.53 -36.98 20.31
C HIS A 148 10.47 -36.09 21.12
N CYS A 149 9.94 -35.02 21.72
CA CYS A 149 10.39 -34.54 23.03
C CYS A 149 9.16 -34.31 23.91
N HIS A 150 9.03 -35.20 24.89
CA HIS A 150 8.03 -35.20 25.97
C HIS A 150 8.15 -33.97 26.88
N HIS A 151 7.02 -33.45 27.35
CA HIS A 151 6.69 -33.11 28.75
C HIS A 151 5.21 -32.69 28.73
N GLY A 152 4.26 -33.57 29.05
CA GLY A 152 4.04 -34.03 30.42
C GLY A 152 2.84 -33.28 30.98
N VAL A 153 1.66 -33.63 30.48
CA VAL A 153 0.35 -33.22 31.01
C VAL A 153 0.16 -33.88 32.38
N PHE A 154 -0.17 -33.10 33.40
CA PHE A 154 -0.88 -33.63 34.57
C PHE A 154 -2.02 -32.68 34.92
N ILE A 155 -3.17 -33.32 35.16
CA ILE A 155 -4.45 -32.78 35.63
C ILE A 155 -4.25 -32.13 37.01
#